data_AF-A0AAV8X510-F1
#
_entry.id   AF-A0AAV8X510-F1
#
_cell.length_a   1.000
_cell.length_b   1.000
_cell.length_c   1.000
_cell.angle_alpha   90.00
_cell.angle_beta   90.00
_cell.angle_gamma   90.00
#
_symmetry.space_group_name_H-M   'P 1'
#
loop_
_entity.id
_entity.type
_entity.pdbx_description
1 polymer ?
#
loop_
_entity_poly.entity_id
_entity_poly.type
_entity_poly.pdbx_seq_one_letter_code
_entity_poly.pdbx_strand_id
1 'polypeptide(L)' 'MDYAHKPSGSGAFISADRARNYGTDVNAGAKVNVYQGKNWGADITGQYGRHFGGPWGTGRPSSGAFFNVHGRF' A
#
# COMPACT_ATOMS: atom_id res chain seq x y z
N MET A 1 -16.05 0.52 5.50
CA MET A 1 -15.47 -0.28 6.59
C MET A 1 -13.96 -0.29 6.36
N ASP A 2 -13.24 0.63 6.99
CA ASP A 2 -11.79 0.69 6.92
C ASP A 2 -11.25 -0.20 8.05
N TYR A 3 -10.87 -1.44 7.71
CA TYR A 3 -10.36 -2.41 8.70
C TYR A 3 -8.83 -2.32 8.74
N ALA A 4 -8.32 -1.19 9.21
CA ALA A 4 -6.89 -1.02 9.49
C ALA A 4 -6.55 -1.71 10.81
N HIS A 5 -6.32 -3.03 10.78
CA HIS A 5 -5.80 -3.78 11.92
C HIS A 5 -4.35 -3.32 12.19
N LYS A 6 -4.15 -2.52 13.25
CA LYS A 6 -2.88 -2.42 14.00
C LYS A 6 -3.16 -3.03 15.36
N PRO A 7 -2.42 -4.07 15.78
CA PRO A 7 -1.13 -3.82 16.45
C PRO A 7 -0.06 -4.89 16.13
N SER A 8 1.21 -4.51 16.17
CA SER A 8 2.41 -5.35 15.98
C SER A 8 2.75 -5.74 14.54
N GLY A 9 3.90 -5.26 14.07
CA GLY A 9 4.62 -5.89 12.96
C GLY A 9 4.06 -5.59 11.58
N SER A 10 2.88 -6.07 11.23
CA SER A 10 2.49 -6.18 9.82
C SER A 10 1.08 -5.66 9.58
N GLY A 11 0.84 -5.06 8.42
CA GLY A 11 -0.48 -4.55 8.06
C GLY A 11 -0.70 -4.67 6.56
N ALA A 12 -1.85 -5.19 6.15
CA ALA A 12 -2.29 -5.18 4.76
C ALA A 12 -3.34 -4.09 4.56
N PHE A 13 -3.32 -3.47 3.39
CA PHE A 13 -4.31 -2.48 2.99
C PHE A 13 -4.80 -2.80 1.58
N ILE A 14 -6.10 -2.59 1.37
CA ILE A 14 -6.72 -2.69 0.07
C ILE A 14 -7.58 -1.44 -0.09
N SER A 15 -7.40 -0.74 -1.18
CA SER A 15 -8.09 0.50 -1.52
C SER A 15 -8.68 0.36 -2.92
N ALA A 16 -9.90 0.82 -3.10
CA ALA A 16 -10.52 0.91 -4.41
C ALA A 16 -11.11 2.31 -4.55
N ASP A 17 -10.58 3.10 -5.47
CA ASP A 17 -11.15 4.40 -5.82
C ASP A 17 -11.88 4.26 -7.15
N ARG A 18 -13.15 4.69 -7.20
CA ARG A 18 -13.96 4.65 -8.42
C ARG A 18 -14.28 6.06 -8.86
N ALA A 19 -13.50 6.56 -9.81
CA ALA A 19 -13.79 7.83 -10.47
C ALA A 19 -14.86 7.62 -11.58
N ARG A 20 -16.06 8.16 -11.37
CA ARG A 20 -17.18 8.06 -12.32
C ARG A 20 -16.75 8.63 -13.68
N ASN A 21 -16.82 7.81 -14.74
CA ASN A 21 -16.33 8.03 -16.12
C ASN A 21 -14.81 7.93 -16.35
N TYR A 22 -13.98 7.84 -15.31
CA TYR A 22 -12.52 7.79 -15.45
C TYR A 22 -11.91 6.41 -15.17
N GLY A 23 -12.63 5.52 -14.48
CA GLY A 23 -12.18 4.15 -14.22
C GLY A 23 -12.34 3.74 -12.76
N THR A 24 -11.64 2.68 -12.38
CA THR A 24 -11.57 2.13 -11.02
C THR A 24 -10.13 1.78 -10.72
N ASP A 25 -9.53 2.50 -9.79
CA ASP A 25 -8.19 2.26 -9.27
C ASP A 25 -8.27 1.29 -8.12
N VAL A 26 -7.78 0.07 -8.32
CA VAL A 26 -7.64 -0.92 -7.26
C VAL A 26 -6.19 -0.93 -6.81
N ASN A 27 -5.98 -0.87 -5.50
CA ASN A 27 -4.67 -0.90 -4.91
C ASN A 27 -4.67 -1.87 -3.72
N ALA A 28 -3.66 -2.71 -3.63
CA ALA A 28 -3.47 -3.64 -2.53
C ALA A 28 -2.01 -3.59 -2.13
N GLY A 29 -1.75 -3.56 -0.83
CA GLY A 29 -0.40 -3.57 -0.32
C GLY A 29 -0.32 -4.23 1.04
N ALA A 30 0.90 -4.56 1.42
CA ALA A 30 1.21 -5.11 2.71
C ALA A 30 2.51 -4.48 3.21
N LYS A 31 2.54 -4.14 4.48
CA LYS A 31 3.75 -3.75 5.19
C LYS A 31 4.09 -4.77 6.25
N VAL A 32 5.37 -4.93 6.49
CA VAL A 32 5.96 -5.79 7.51
C VAL A 32 7.09 -5.00 8.16
N ASN A 33 6.95 -4.69 9.45
CA ASN A 33 8.02 -4.16 10.28
C ASN A 33 8.98 -5.31 10.56
N VAL A 34 10.16 -5.23 9.96
CA VAL A 34 11.23 -6.20 10.15
C VAL A 34 11.93 -5.95 11.48
N TYR A 35 12.01 -4.68 11.89
CA TYR A 35 12.62 -4.30 13.15
C TYR A 35 11.90 -3.11 13.76
N GLN A 36 11.64 -3.15 15.07
CA GLN A 36 11.07 -2.02 15.80
C GLN A 36 11.76 -1.85 17.14
N GLY A 37 12.74 -0.95 17.18
CA GLY A 37 13.46 -0.53 18.37
C GLY A 37 12.92 0.79 18.93
N LYS A 38 13.45 1.19 20.09
CA LYS A 38 13.01 2.40 20.81
C LYS A 38 13.47 3.71 20.13
N ASN A 39 14.56 3.65 19.37
CA ASN A 39 15.14 4.80 18.65
C ASN A 39 15.06 4.68 17.13
N TRP A 40 14.94 3.46 16.60
CA TRP A 40 14.90 3.22 15.17
C TRP A 40 14.03 2.00 14.83
N GLY A 41 13.45 2.02 13.64
CA GLY A 41 12.63 0.95 13.08
C GLY A 41 12.94 0.75 11.61
N ALA A 42 12.64 -0.44 11.11
CA ALA A 42 12.74 -0.79 9.70
C ALA A 42 11.49 -1.56 9.25
N ASP A 43 10.94 -1.16 8.12
CA ASP A 43 9.78 -1.80 7.50
C ASP A 43 10.01 -2.11 6.02
N ILE A 44 9.40 -3.19 5.57
CA ILE A 44 9.26 -3.55 4.17
C ILE A 44 7.80 -3.33 3.81
N THR A 45 7.55 -2.54 2.77
CA THR A 45 6.21 -2.28 2.23
C THR A 45 6.16 -2.73 0.78
N GLY A 46 5.32 -3.72 0.48
CA GLY A 46 4.97 -4.10 -0.89
C GLY A 46 3.63 -3.52 -1.27
N GLN A 47 3.50 -3.03 -2.51
CA GLN A 47 2.26 -2.49 -3.05
C GLN A 47 2.08 -2.94 -4.50
N TYR A 48 0.83 -3.22 -4.85
CA TYR A 48 0.37 -3.57 -6.18
C TYR A 48 -0.93 -2.83 -6.47
N GLY A 49 -0.92 -2.00 -7.51
CA GLY A 49 -2.08 -1.28 -7.99
C GLY A 49 -2.40 -1.62 -9.43
N ARG A 50 -3.67 -1.55 -9.80
CA ARG A 50 -4.12 -1.64 -11.18
C ARG A 50 -5.34 -0.76 -11.41
N HIS A 51 -5.26 0.02 -12.48
CA HIS A 51 -6.37 0.83 -12.96
C HIS A 51 -7.21 0.03 -13.94
N PHE A 52 -8.52 -0.02 -13.71
CA PHE A 52 -9.50 -0.72 -14.56
C PHE A 52 -10.52 0.25 -15.13
N GLY A 53 -10.65 0.29 -16.47
CA GLY A 53 -11.60 1.17 -17.15
C GLY A 53 -11.07 2.57 -17.44
N GLY A 54 -11.96 3.48 -17.83
CA GLY A 54 -11.62 4.84 -18.27
C GLY A 54 -11.59 5.01 -19.79
N PRO A 55 -11.62 6.25 -20.30
CA PRO A 55 -11.63 6.53 -21.74
C PRO A 55 -10.35 6.06 -22.45
N TRP A 56 -9.28 5.82 -21.71
CA TRP A 56 -7.99 5.32 -22.20
C TRP A 56 -7.80 3.80 -21.99
N GLY A 57 -8.82 3.09 -21.49
CA GLY A 57 -8.78 1.66 -21.21
C GLY A 57 -8.05 1.27 -19.92
N THR A 58 -7.98 -0.04 -19.65
CA THR A 58 -7.32 -0.60 -18.46
C THR A 58 -5.85 -0.19 -18.41
N GLY A 59 -5.50 0.59 -17.39
CA GLY A 59 -4.13 1.01 -17.14
C GLY A 59 -3.21 -0.15 -16.80
N ARG A 60 -1.91 0.06 -16.99
CA ARG A 60 -0.89 -0.93 -16.64
C ARG A 60 -0.87 -1.18 -15.13
N PRO A 61 -0.74 -2.43 -14.68
CA PRO A 61 -0.49 -2.70 -13.27
C PRO A 61 0.84 -2.07 -12.84
N SER A 62 0.84 -1.50 -11.65
CA SER A 62 2.01 -0.90 -11.01
C SER A 62 2.31 -1.68 -9.74
N SER A 63 3.52 -2.20 -9.61
CA SER A 63 3.99 -2.85 -8.40
C SER A 63 5.27 -2.21 -7.90
N GLY A 64 5.44 -2.16 -6.59
CA GLY A 64 6.61 -1.61 -5.94
C GLY A 64 6.85 -2.29 -4.61
N ALA A 65 8.13 -2.46 -4.27
CA ALA A 65 8.56 -2.84 -2.94
C ALA A 65 9.46 -1.74 -2.41
N PHE A 66 9.20 -1.32 -1.19
CA PHE A 66 9.87 -0.23 -0.50
C PHE A 66 10.45 -0.78 0.79
N PHE A 67 11.68 -0.38 1.09
CA PHE A 67 12.28 -0.59 2.39
C PHE A 67 12.45 0.78 3.04
N ASN A 68 11.88 0.96 4.23
CA ASN A 68 11.98 2.19 4.98
C ASN A 68 12.75 1.92 6.27
N VAL A 69 13.67 2.83 6.60
CA VAL A 69 14.33 2.89 7.91
C VAL A 69 13.98 4.24 8.49
N HIS A 70 13.42 4.26 9.70
CA HIS A 70 12.98 5.48 10.35
C HIS A 70 13.55 5.54 11.77
N GLY A 71 14.15 6.67 12.14
CA GLY A 71 14.76 6.91 13.44
C GLY A 71 14.25 8.20 14.06
N ARG A 72 14.12 8.22 15.38
CA ARG A 72 13.88 9.44 16.16
C ARG A 72 15.14 9.72 16.98
N PHE A 73 15.79 10.84 16.66
CA PHE A 73 16.95 11.38 17.35
C PHE A 73 16.50 12.40 18.39
#